data_AF-A0A3N9XD28-F1
#
_entry.id   AF-A0A3N9XD28-F1
#
_cell.length_a   1.000
_cell.length_b   1.000
_cell.length_c   1.000
_cell.angle_alpha   90.00
_cell.angle_beta   90.00
_cell.angle_gamma   90.00
#
_symmetry.space_group_name_H-M   'P 1'
#
loop_
_entity.id
_entity.type
_entity.pdbx_description
1 polymer ?
#
loop_
_entity_poly.entity_id
_entity_poly.type
_entity_poly.pdbx_seq_one_letter_code
_entity_poly.pdbx_strand_id
1 'polypeptide(L)'
;MTIAKKRVDPPTGRITVGKGQLVRITVTSDVADELHVHGYDLGARLPAGTPGSVEFRADKTGLFEVETHESELVLFQLVVR
;
A
#
# COMPACT_ATOMS: atom_id res chain seq x y z
N MET A 1 0.12 -5.45 6.74
CA MET A 1 -1.29 -5.81 6.49
C MET A 1 -1.34 -7.08 5.67
N THR A 2 -2.48 -7.77 5.70
CA THR A 2 -2.68 -9.01 4.95
C THR A 2 -3.89 -8.91 4.04
N ILE A 3 -3.84 -9.66 2.95
CA ILE A 3 -4.96 -9.84 2.02
C ILE A 3 -5.24 -11.33 1.95
N ALA A 4 -6.49 -11.70 2.22
CA ALA A 4 -6.94 -13.08 2.09
C ALA A 4 -8.35 -13.10 1.50
N LYS A 5 -8.58 -13.88 0.44
CA LYS A 5 -9.90 -14.02 -0.21
C LYS A 5 -10.54 -12.66 -0.53
N LYS A 6 -9.75 -11.74 -1.10
CA LYS A 6 -10.13 -10.34 -1.42
C LYS A 6 -10.54 -9.48 -0.21
N ARG A 7 -10.17 -9.87 1.02
CA ARG A 7 -10.38 -9.08 2.24
C ARG A 7 -9.05 -8.54 2.72
N VAL A 8 -9.01 -7.25 3.02
CA VAL A 8 -7.86 -6.57 3.63
C VAL A 8 -8.00 -6.59 5.16
N ASP A 9 -6.92 -6.92 5.86
CA ASP A 9 -6.80 -6.82 7.32
C ASP A 9 -5.54 -6.02 7.73
N PRO A 10 -5.68 -4.92 8.50
CA PRO A 10 -6.93 -4.34 8.99
C PRO A 10 -7.84 -3.81 7.86
N PRO A 11 -9.14 -3.56 8.11
CA PRO A 11 -10.05 -3.00 7.12
C PRO A 11 -9.54 -1.69 6.51
N THR A 12 -9.84 -1.48 5.23
CA THR A 12 -9.46 -0.29 4.46
C THR A 12 -9.86 0.99 5.18
N GLY A 13 -8.93 1.94 5.25
CA GLY A 13 -9.12 3.20 5.96
C GLY A 13 -8.13 4.27 5.51
N ARG A 14 -7.95 5.31 6.35
CA ARG A 14 -6.98 6.37 6.11
C ARG A 14 -5.82 6.27 7.09
N ILE A 15 -4.61 6.38 6.57
CA ILE A 15 -3.39 6.50 7.37
C ILE A 15 -2.82 7.90 7.12
N THR A 16 -2.54 8.65 8.19
CA THR A 16 -2.00 10.00 8.06
C THR A 16 -0.55 10.04 8.50
N VAL A 17 0.31 10.66 7.69
CA VAL A 17 1.73 10.86 7.96
C VAL A 17 2.12 12.31 7.73
N GLY A 18 3.24 12.72 8.36
CA GLY A 18 3.79 14.05 8.14
C GLY A 18 4.54 14.16 6.81
N LYS A 19 4.49 15.32 6.15
CA LYS A 19 5.35 15.61 5.00
C LYS A 19 6.84 15.38 5.35
N GLY A 20 7.53 14.60 4.53
CA GLY A 20 8.94 14.25 4.68
C GLY A 20 9.21 13.08 5.62
N GLN A 21 8.18 12.47 6.21
CA GLN A 21 8.31 11.25 7.00
C GLN A 21 8.77 10.09 6.10
N LEU A 22 9.63 9.22 6.63
CA LEU A 22 9.96 7.95 5.99
C LEU A 22 8.81 6.96 6.25
N VAL A 23 8.22 6.44 5.17
CA VAL A 23 7.08 5.52 5.20
C VAL A 23 7.53 4.18 4.63
N ARG A 24 7.20 3.11 5.34
CA ARG A 24 7.34 1.73 4.85
C ARG A 24 5.98 1.05 4.88
N ILE A 25 5.59 0.47 3.75
CA ILE A 25 4.35 -0.29 3.60
C ILE A 25 4.75 -1.74 3.37
N THR A 26 4.26 -2.66 4.21
CA THR A 26 4.49 -4.10 4.08
C THR A 26 3.15 -4.82 3.97
N VAL A 27 3.01 -5.61 2.90
CA VAL A 27 1.78 -6.33 2.55
C VAL A 27 2.11 -7.80 2.32
N THR A 28 1.22 -8.70 2.75
CA THR A 28 1.25 -10.12 2.37
C THR A 28 -0.10 -10.49 1.78
N SER A 29 -0.10 -11.07 0.58
CA SER A 29 -1.31 -11.52 -0.11
C SER A 29 -1.36 -13.04 -0.19
N ASP A 30 -2.55 -13.64 -0.13
CA ASP A 30 -2.75 -15.08 -0.35
C ASP A 30 -2.62 -15.49 -1.83
N VAL A 31 -2.63 -14.52 -2.74
CA VAL A 31 -2.39 -14.69 -4.18
C VAL A 31 -1.26 -13.78 -4.65
N ALA A 32 -0.68 -14.11 -5.81
CA ALA A 32 0.34 -13.26 -6.42
C ALA A 32 -0.29 -11.97 -6.97
N ASP A 33 0.35 -10.82 -6.74
CA ASP A 33 -0.10 -9.50 -7.18
C ASP A 33 1.07 -8.49 -7.16
N GLU A 34 0.77 -7.19 -7.23
CA GLU A 34 1.71 -6.07 -7.06
C GLU A 34 1.11 -5.03 -6.10
N LEU A 35 1.86 -4.61 -5.09
CA LEU A 35 1.54 -3.43 -4.27
C LEU A 35 1.84 -2.18 -5.09
N HIS A 36 0.91 -1.24 -5.19
CA HIS A 36 1.11 0.03 -5.89
C HIS A 36 0.74 1.24 -5.00
N VAL A 37 1.53 2.32 -5.09
CA VAL A 37 1.31 3.60 -4.39
C VAL A 37 1.07 4.69 -5.43
N HIS A 38 -0.20 5.04 -5.64
CA HIS A 38 -0.59 6.09 -6.58
C HIS A 38 0.00 7.44 -6.23
N GLY A 39 0.30 8.25 -7.25
CA GLY A 39 0.92 9.58 -7.11
C GLY A 39 2.42 9.56 -6.75
N TYR A 40 2.93 8.45 -6.24
CA TYR A 40 4.37 8.18 -6.10
C TYR A 40 4.93 7.33 -7.24
N ASP A 41 4.08 6.58 -7.94
CA ASP A 41 4.47 5.63 -9.00
C ASP A 41 5.51 4.62 -8.48
N LEU A 42 5.21 4.08 -7.29
CA LEU A 42 6.05 3.09 -6.63
C LEU A 42 5.29 1.78 -6.51
N GLY A 43 5.96 0.69 -6.87
CA GLY A 43 5.41 -0.65 -6.80
C GLY A 43 6.34 -1.66 -6.14
N ALA A 44 5.77 -2.75 -5.63
CA ALA A 44 6.53 -3.92 -5.19
C ALA A 44 5.77 -5.21 -5.51
N ARG A 45 6.47 -6.21 -6.04
CA ARG A 45 5.91 -7.53 -6.28
C ARG A 45 5.40 -8.15 -4.96
N LEU A 46 4.22 -8.76 -5.01
CA LEU A 46 3.64 -9.54 -3.93
C LEU A 46 3.57 -11.02 -4.37
N PRO A 47 4.59 -11.85 -4.12
CA PRO A 47 4.44 -13.29 -4.28
C PRO A 47 3.42 -13.83 -3.26
N ALA A 48 2.63 -14.84 -3.66
CA ALA A 48 1.66 -15.47 -2.77
C ALA A 48 2.32 -15.95 -1.47
N GLY A 49 1.72 -15.60 -0.33
CA GLY A 49 2.18 -15.95 1.02
C GLY A 49 3.48 -15.29 1.48
N THR A 50 4.09 -14.43 0.67
CA THR A 50 5.38 -13.78 0.98
C THR A 50 5.20 -12.27 1.13
N PRO A 51 5.79 -11.62 2.14
CA PRO A 51 5.73 -10.17 2.27
C PRO A 51 6.45 -9.45 1.11
N GLY A 52 5.79 -8.44 0.53
CA GLY A 52 6.42 -7.41 -0.29
C GLY A 52 6.31 -6.04 0.39
N SER A 53 7.23 -5.13 0.05
CA SER A 53 7.25 -3.80 0.67
C SER A 53 7.76 -2.70 -0.26
N VAL A 54 7.19 -1.51 -0.09
CA VAL A 54 7.69 -0.24 -0.62
C VAL A 54 8.15 0.63 0.56
N GLU A 55 9.27 1.33 0.39
CA GLU A 55 9.77 2.31 1.34
C GLU A 55 10.10 3.61 0.62
N PHE A 56 9.59 4.74 1.11
CA PHE A 56 9.73 6.03 0.45
C PHE A 56 9.56 7.19 1.42
N ARG A 57 9.99 8.38 0.98
CA ARG A 57 9.80 9.62 1.73
C ARG A 57 8.49 10.28 1.30
N ALA A 58 7.59 10.55 2.24
CA ALA A 58 6.30 11.16 1.96
C ALA A 58 6.42 12.67 1.67
N ASP A 59 7.07 13.05 0.56
CA ASP A 59 7.43 14.44 0.23
C ASP A 59 6.37 15.23 -0.58
N LYS A 60 5.33 14.56 -1.09
CA LYS A 60 4.17 15.15 -1.78
C LYS A 60 3.00 15.20 -0.82
N THR A 61 2.47 16.40 -0.55
CA THR A 61 1.24 16.56 0.24
C THR A 61 0.03 16.15 -0.58
N GLY A 62 -0.95 15.49 0.05
CA GLY A 62 -2.15 15.05 -0.66
C GLY A 62 -2.78 13.79 -0.07
N LEU A 63 -3.73 13.24 -0.81
CA LEU A 63 -4.38 11.96 -0.56
C LEU A 63 -3.96 11.00 -1.69
N PHE A 64 -3.37 9.87 -1.33
CA PHE A 64 -2.85 8.88 -2.26
C PHE A 64 -3.49 7.52 -2.00
N GLU A 65 -3.85 6.82 -3.05
CA GLU A 65 -4.38 5.46 -2.94
C GLU A 65 -3.23 4.44 -2.90
N VAL A 66 -3.36 3.46 -2.01
CA VAL A 66 -2.47 2.29 -1.96
C VAL A 66 -3.32 1.07 -2.22
N GLU A 67 -2.95 0.31 -3.23
CA GLU A 67 -3.75 -0.81 -3.74
C GLU A 67 -2.90 -2.03 -4.12
N THR A 68 -3.57 -3.12 -4.46
CA THR A 68 -3.00 -4.12 -5.37
C THR A 68 -3.27 -3.74 -6.82
N HIS A 69 -2.27 -3.78 -7.69
CA HIS A 69 -2.37 -3.30 -9.08
C HIS A 69 -3.19 -4.24 -9.98
N GLU A 70 -2.98 -5.56 -9.88
CA GLU A 70 -3.64 -6.52 -10.79
C GLU A 70 -5.07 -6.81 -10.34
N SER A 71 -5.30 -6.93 -9.02
CA SER A 71 -6.64 -7.19 -8.47
C SER A 71 -7.46 -5.93 -8.17
N GLU A 72 -6.88 -4.74 -8.35
CA GLU A 72 -7.51 -3.41 -8.08
C GLU A 72 -8.15 -3.32 -6.68
N LEU A 73 -7.51 -3.92 -5.67
CA LEU A 73 -8.00 -3.93 -4.30
C LEU A 73 -7.39 -2.78 -3.50
N VAL A 74 -8.21 -1.78 -3.17
CA VAL A 74 -7.79 -0.66 -2.33
C VAL A 74 -7.48 -1.12 -0.90
N LEU A 75 -6.23 -0.95 -0.50
CA LEU A 75 -5.72 -1.35 0.81
C LEU A 75 -5.96 -0.26 1.85
N PHE A 76 -5.63 1.00 1.52
CA PHE A 76 -5.87 2.19 2.33
C PHE A 76 -5.58 3.45 1.52
N GLN A 77 -6.00 4.60 2.05
CA GLN A 77 -5.57 5.90 1.53
C GLN A 77 -4.52 6.52 2.46
N LEU A 78 -3.40 6.94 1.90
CA LEU A 78 -2.35 7.67 2.58
C LEU A 78 -2.60 9.18 2.50
N VAL A 79 -2.76 9.83 3.65
CA VAL A 79 -2.85 11.28 3.79
C VAL A 79 -1.46 11.81 4.17
N VAL A 80 -0.92 12.72 3.37
CA VAL A 80 0.33 13.42 3.68
C VAL A 80 0.03 14.90 3.91
N ARG A 81 0.33 15.38 5.12
CA ARG A 81 0.09 16.77 5.54
C ARG A 81 1.21 17.32 6.43
#